data_AF-A0A956DEZ6-F1
#
_entry.id   AF-A0A956DEZ6-F1
#
_cell.length_a   1.000
_cell.length_b   1.000
_cell.length_c   1.000
_cell.angle_alpha   90.00
_cell.angle_beta   90.00
_cell.angle_gamma   90.00
#
_symmetry.space_group_name_H-M   'P 1'
#
loop_
_entity.id
_entity.type
_entity.pdbx_description
1 polymer ?
#
loop_
_entity_poly.entity_id
_entity_poly.type
_entity_poly.pdbx_seq_one_letter_code
_entity_poly.pdbx_strand_id
1 'polypeptide(L)'
;GGHGLALFYVECRDEQGRLRNISLNRLKEKLGTKKLPTAELMLQGTPAELVTGDTVGGVRGITPMLNVTRTWNAVTAVCSMRRGIALARDYARRRFAFGAHLVDKPLHADTLAGLQAELEGAFQLTFQIVELLGKEEHGELSEDEAALLRLLTPIAKLTTGRQVVAVMSEVLEAFGGAGYVEDTGIPTLYRDAQVLSIWEGTTNVLSLDTLRALAREGGLQELLAAAKKWTDVKDPALAEAGQRARHAMAAAAKWVDAASKQGSDEAEAGARRFALTLGRAAELALLVRHADVALASGDRRARAAALRFAQTPIDQVAWMDREDAALLARG
;
A
#
# COMPACT_ATOMS: atom_id res chain seq x y z
N GLY A 1 2.46 23.79 16.82
CA GLY A 1 2.91 22.65 15.98
C GLY A 1 2.65 21.34 16.69
N GLY A 2 2.98 20.19 16.09
CA GLY A 2 2.63 18.86 16.62
C GLY A 2 3.13 18.52 18.03
N HIS A 3 4.17 19.22 18.51
CA HIS A 3 4.70 19.05 19.88
C HIS A 3 3.70 19.40 20.99
N GLY A 4 2.76 20.32 20.74
CA GLY A 4 1.74 20.73 21.72
C GLY A 4 0.45 19.92 21.65
N LEU A 5 0.43 18.80 20.92
CA LEU A 5 -0.74 17.91 20.85
C LEU A 5 -0.64 16.85 21.94
N ALA A 6 -1.76 16.59 22.60
CA ALA A 6 -1.95 15.49 23.56
C ALA A 6 -2.96 14.48 23.00
N LEU A 7 -2.94 13.24 23.52
CA LEU A 7 -3.90 12.20 23.14
C LEU A 7 -4.94 12.02 24.24
N PHE A 8 -6.21 12.04 23.86
CA PHE A 8 -7.33 11.89 24.77
C PHE A 8 -8.25 10.73 24.37
N TYR A 9 -8.79 10.06 25.37
CA TYR A 9 -9.93 9.16 25.25
C TYR A 9 -11.21 9.96 25.47
N VAL A 10 -12.21 9.74 24.60
CA VAL A 10 -13.52 10.40 24.69
C VAL A 10 -14.59 9.33 24.54
N GLU A 11 -15.33 9.10 25.62
CA GLU A 11 -16.58 8.33 25.56
C GLU A 11 -17.65 9.21 24.91
N CYS A 12 -18.08 8.85 23.69
CA CYS A 12 -18.94 9.71 22.88
C CYS A 12 -20.36 9.85 23.44
N ARG A 13 -20.87 8.84 24.18
CA ARG A 13 -22.25 8.78 24.66
C ARG A 13 -22.32 8.57 26.17
N ASP A 14 -23.37 9.08 26.80
CA ASP A 14 -23.69 8.77 28.21
C ASP A 14 -24.43 7.42 28.33
N GLU A 15 -24.71 7.01 29.58
CA GLU A 15 -25.44 5.77 29.89
C GLU A 15 -26.86 5.73 29.28
N GLN A 16 -27.42 6.90 28.95
CA GLN A 16 -28.72 7.05 28.29
C GLN A 16 -28.59 7.10 26.75
N GLY A 17 -27.37 6.93 26.21
CA GLY A 17 -27.08 6.92 24.79
C GLY A 17 -27.02 8.31 24.14
N ARG A 18 -27.05 9.41 24.90
CA ARG A 18 -26.99 10.78 24.37
C ARG A 18 -25.54 11.21 24.16
N LEU A 19 -25.29 12.04 23.15
CA LEU A 19 -23.94 12.56 22.89
C LEU A 19 -23.45 13.47 24.04
N ARG A 20 -22.21 13.29 24.49
CA ARG A 20 -21.63 14.03 25.63
C ARG A 20 -21.00 15.35 25.20
N ASN A 21 -21.82 16.39 25.05
CA ASN A 21 -21.40 17.71 24.55
C ASN A 21 -20.68 17.64 23.18
N ILE A 22 -21.15 16.71 22.34
CA ILE A 22 -20.69 16.55 20.96
C ILE A 22 -21.88 16.86 20.06
N SER A 23 -21.68 17.78 19.11
CA SER A 23 -22.67 18.06 18.07
C SER A 23 -22.21 17.50 16.74
N LEU A 24 -23.11 16.81 16.03
CA LEU A 24 -22.89 16.35 14.66
C LEU A 24 -23.30 17.48 13.72
N ASN A 25 -22.33 18.12 13.07
CA ASN A 25 -22.60 19.25 12.17
C ASN A 25 -23.19 18.76 10.85
N ARG A 26 -22.56 17.77 10.22
CA ARG A 26 -23.05 17.11 9.00
C ARG A 26 -22.38 15.78 8.75
N LEU A 27 -22.98 14.97 7.88
CA LEU A 27 -22.31 13.86 7.21
C LEU A 27 -21.61 14.35 5.93
N LYS A 28 -20.53 13.67 5.55
CA LYS A 28 -19.78 13.96 4.33
C LYS A 28 -20.44 13.30 3.12
N GLU A 29 -20.69 14.08 2.07
CA GLU A 29 -20.95 13.58 0.73
C GLU A 29 -19.63 13.11 0.10
N LYS A 30 -19.48 11.80 -0.12
CA LYS A 30 -18.22 11.16 -0.52
C LYS A 30 -18.35 10.45 -1.87
N LEU A 31 -17.24 10.36 -2.60
CA LEU A 31 -17.12 9.57 -3.84
C LEU A 31 -17.50 8.10 -3.60
N GLY A 32 -16.80 7.44 -2.67
CA GLY A 32 -17.04 6.08 -2.22
C GLY A 32 -17.20 6.01 -0.70
N THR A 33 -17.24 4.81 -0.16
CA THR A 33 -17.51 4.51 1.26
C THR A 33 -18.81 5.13 1.75
N LYS A 34 -19.82 5.30 0.88
CA LYS A 34 -21.09 5.98 1.20
C LYS A 34 -21.86 5.30 2.34
N LYS A 35 -21.61 3.99 2.55
CA LYS A 35 -22.17 3.21 3.66
C LYS A 35 -21.58 3.55 5.02
N LEU A 36 -20.36 4.12 5.06
CA LEU A 36 -19.67 4.52 6.28
C LEU A 36 -20.09 5.96 6.65
N PRO A 37 -20.77 6.22 7.78
CA PRO A 37 -21.08 7.57 8.21
C PRO A 37 -19.79 8.29 8.62
N THR A 38 -19.35 9.24 7.81
CA THR A 38 -18.22 10.11 8.13
C THR A 38 -18.77 11.49 8.45
N ALA A 39 -18.51 11.99 9.66
CA ALA A 39 -19.13 13.21 10.17
C ALA A 39 -18.11 14.34 10.41
N GLU A 40 -18.60 15.56 10.42
CA GLU A 40 -17.96 16.70 11.08
C GLU A 40 -18.51 16.81 12.50
N LEU A 41 -17.63 16.80 13.50
CA LEU A 41 -18.01 16.87 14.91
C LEU A 41 -17.52 18.18 15.53
N MET A 42 -18.39 18.80 16.33
CA MET A 42 -18.05 19.92 17.20
C MET A 42 -18.01 19.43 18.65
N LEU A 43 -16.86 19.61 19.31
CA LEU A 43 -16.63 19.22 20.71
C LEU A 43 -16.65 20.49 21.57
N GLN A 44 -17.61 20.61 22.50
CA GLN A 44 -17.80 21.84 23.30
C GLN A 44 -17.87 21.50 24.79
N GLY A 45 -16.75 21.54 25.49
CA GLY A 45 -16.70 21.06 26.88
C GLY A 45 -16.98 19.55 26.96
N THR A 46 -16.61 18.80 25.92
CA THR A 46 -16.67 17.34 25.88
C THR A 46 -15.71 16.77 26.93
N PRO A 47 -16.20 15.99 27.92
CA PRO A 47 -15.34 15.32 28.87
C PRO A 47 -14.38 14.37 28.16
N ALA A 48 -13.10 14.45 28.51
CA ALA A 48 -12.04 13.69 27.88
C ALA A 48 -10.99 13.29 28.92
N GLU A 49 -10.44 12.08 28.78
CA GLU A 49 -9.41 11.53 29.67
C GLU A 49 -8.06 11.53 28.96
N LEU A 50 -7.02 11.99 29.65
CA LEU A 50 -5.68 12.04 29.09
C LEU A 50 -5.08 10.63 29.04
N VAL A 51 -4.68 10.16 27.85
CA VAL A 51 -4.17 8.80 27.64
C VAL A 51 -2.70 8.69 28.00
N THR A 52 -1.89 9.68 27.61
CA THR A 52 -0.43 9.64 27.72
C THR A 52 0.11 10.08 29.09
N GLY A 53 -0.75 10.45 30.04
CA GLY A 53 -0.37 11.02 31.34
C GLY A 53 0.29 12.41 31.27
N ASP A 54 0.68 12.84 30.06
CA ASP A 54 1.27 14.14 29.75
C ASP A 54 0.50 14.84 28.61
N THR A 55 0.47 16.16 28.67
CA THR A 55 -0.17 17.07 27.70
C THR A 55 0.68 17.32 26.45
N VAL A 56 1.79 16.61 26.31
CA VAL A 56 2.63 16.61 25.10
C VAL A 56 2.81 15.20 24.55
N GLY A 57 3.25 15.10 23.29
CA GLY A 57 3.61 13.82 22.68
C GLY A 57 2.43 12.98 22.15
N GLY A 58 1.24 13.57 22.02
CA GLY A 58 0.04 12.88 21.50
C GLY A 58 0.23 12.27 20.11
N VAL A 59 1.03 12.91 19.24
CA VAL A 59 1.37 12.35 17.92
C VAL A 59 2.13 11.03 18.05
N ARG A 60 3.04 10.90 19.01
CA ARG A 60 3.75 9.64 19.27
C ARG A 60 2.79 8.61 19.86
N GLY A 61 1.90 9.04 20.74
CA GLY A 61 0.89 8.18 21.39
C GLY A 61 -0.08 7.54 20.40
N ILE A 62 -0.45 8.23 19.30
CA ILE A 62 -1.38 7.69 18.30
C ILE A 62 -0.71 6.82 17.23
N THR A 63 0.63 6.85 17.10
CA THR A 63 1.38 6.09 16.09
C THR A 63 1.06 4.59 16.07
N PRO A 64 0.94 3.87 17.20
CA PRO A 64 0.57 2.45 17.18
C PRO A 64 -0.77 2.18 16.47
N MET A 65 -1.78 3.02 16.71
CA MET A 65 -3.07 2.94 16.01
C MET A 65 -2.90 3.18 14.50
N LEU A 66 -2.06 4.15 14.11
CA LEU A 66 -1.77 4.40 12.70
C LEU A 66 -1.09 3.20 12.04
N ASN A 67 -0.19 2.50 12.72
CA ASN A 67 0.44 1.29 12.17
C ASN A 67 -0.60 0.20 11.90
N VAL A 68 -1.48 -0.09 12.86
CA VAL A 68 -2.56 -1.08 12.70
C VAL A 68 -3.51 -0.69 11.56
N THR A 69 -3.97 0.56 11.51
CA THR A 69 -4.91 1.02 10.47
C THR A 69 -4.26 1.05 9.08
N ARG A 70 -2.97 1.38 8.96
CA ARG A 70 -2.21 1.29 7.70
C ARG A 70 -2.06 -0.16 7.22
N THR A 71 -1.82 -1.11 8.13
CA THR A 71 -1.81 -2.54 7.81
C THR A 71 -3.18 -3.00 7.31
N TRP A 72 -4.26 -2.65 8.01
CA TRP A 72 -5.64 -2.95 7.56
C TRP A 72 -6.01 -2.30 6.23
N ASN A 73 -5.48 -1.10 5.95
CA ASN A 73 -5.67 -0.46 4.65
C ASN A 73 -5.02 -1.27 3.52
N ALA A 74 -3.82 -1.82 3.74
CA ALA A 74 -3.16 -2.70 2.77
C ALA A 74 -3.94 -4.02 2.57
N VAL A 75 -4.42 -4.62 3.66
CA VAL A 75 -5.33 -5.79 3.61
C VAL A 75 -6.58 -5.48 2.78
N THR A 76 -7.22 -4.34 3.02
CA THR A 76 -8.41 -3.91 2.29
C THR A 76 -8.13 -3.70 0.79
N ALA A 77 -6.96 -3.17 0.45
CA ALA A 77 -6.52 -3.02 -0.94
C ALA A 77 -6.40 -4.38 -1.63
N VAL A 78 -5.73 -5.35 -0.99
CA VAL A 78 -5.59 -6.73 -1.49
C VAL A 78 -6.95 -7.42 -1.65
N CYS A 79 -7.84 -7.31 -0.66
CA CYS A 79 -9.19 -7.86 -0.73
C CYS A 79 -9.99 -7.26 -1.91
N SER A 80 -9.88 -5.94 -2.12
CA SER A 80 -10.56 -5.24 -3.21
C SER A 80 -10.04 -5.68 -4.58
N MET A 81 -8.71 -5.76 -4.75
CA MET A 81 -8.06 -6.30 -5.95
C MET A 81 -8.53 -7.73 -6.24
N ARG A 82 -8.49 -8.61 -5.23
CA ARG A 82 -8.94 -10.00 -5.34
C ARG A 82 -10.40 -10.10 -5.78
N ARG A 83 -11.28 -9.30 -5.18
CA ARG A 83 -12.71 -9.29 -5.51
C ARG A 83 -12.95 -8.83 -6.95
N GLY A 84 -12.37 -7.71 -7.34
CA GLY A 84 -12.53 -7.17 -8.70
C GLY A 84 -12.00 -8.11 -9.77
N ILE A 85 -10.80 -8.67 -9.59
CA ILE A 85 -10.19 -9.64 -10.53
C ILE A 85 -11.03 -10.92 -10.63
N ALA A 86 -11.57 -11.42 -9.51
CA ALA A 86 -12.44 -12.59 -9.52
C ALA A 86 -13.71 -12.35 -10.35
N LEU A 87 -14.33 -11.18 -10.19
CA LEU A 87 -15.50 -10.78 -10.97
C LEU A 87 -15.17 -10.61 -12.46
N ALA A 88 -14.06 -9.93 -12.78
CA ALA A 88 -13.62 -9.74 -14.16
C ALA A 88 -13.34 -11.08 -14.87
N ARG A 89 -12.65 -12.01 -14.19
CA ARG A 89 -12.38 -13.37 -14.71
C ARG A 89 -13.68 -14.16 -14.93
N ASP A 90 -14.61 -14.04 -14.00
CA ASP A 90 -15.92 -14.69 -14.10
C ASP A 90 -16.70 -14.14 -15.30
N TYR A 91 -16.74 -12.81 -15.47
CA TYR A 91 -17.36 -12.18 -16.63
C TYR A 91 -16.69 -12.60 -17.95
N ALA A 92 -15.36 -12.65 -17.98
CA ALA A 92 -14.59 -13.05 -19.16
C ALA A 92 -14.92 -14.47 -19.66
N ARG A 93 -15.30 -15.38 -18.76
CA ARG A 93 -15.73 -16.75 -19.10
C ARG A 93 -17.11 -16.82 -19.74
N ARG A 94 -17.94 -15.78 -19.59
CA ARG A 94 -19.31 -15.73 -20.13
C ARG A 94 -19.43 -14.81 -21.33
N ARG A 95 -18.70 -13.70 -21.35
CA ARG A 95 -18.78 -12.72 -22.43
C ARG A 95 -18.18 -13.27 -23.71
N PHE A 96 -19.01 -13.46 -24.72
CA PHE A 96 -18.60 -13.87 -26.07
C PHE A 96 -18.39 -12.65 -26.97
N ALA A 97 -17.22 -12.53 -27.60
CA ALA A 97 -16.89 -11.46 -28.52
C ALA A 97 -15.87 -11.94 -29.56
N PHE A 98 -16.05 -11.49 -30.82
CA PHE A 98 -15.16 -11.84 -31.93
C PHE A 98 -14.94 -13.36 -32.08
N GLY A 99 -15.99 -14.18 -31.87
CA GLY A 99 -15.93 -15.63 -32.09
C GLY A 99 -15.36 -16.49 -30.97
N ALA A 100 -15.06 -15.95 -29.78
CA ALA A 100 -14.71 -16.74 -28.60
C ALA A 100 -15.14 -16.05 -27.30
N HIS A 101 -15.08 -16.74 -26.16
CA HIS A 101 -15.17 -16.08 -24.86
C HIS A 101 -13.93 -15.21 -24.61
N LEU A 102 -14.08 -14.11 -23.88
CA LEU A 102 -12.97 -13.22 -23.59
C LEU A 102 -11.82 -13.94 -22.86
N VAL A 103 -12.12 -14.90 -21.98
CA VAL A 103 -11.09 -15.69 -21.29
C VAL A 103 -10.19 -16.47 -22.25
N ASP A 104 -10.69 -16.84 -23.43
CA ASP A 104 -9.96 -17.56 -24.47
C ASP A 104 -9.27 -16.62 -25.46
N LYS A 105 -9.49 -15.30 -25.36
CA LYS A 105 -8.78 -14.30 -26.15
C LYS A 105 -7.39 -14.06 -25.54
N PRO A 106 -6.29 -14.30 -26.26
CA PRO A 106 -4.94 -14.12 -25.73
C PRO A 106 -4.70 -12.74 -25.13
N LEU A 107 -5.21 -11.68 -25.79
CA LEU A 107 -5.11 -10.30 -25.30
C LEU A 107 -5.75 -10.13 -23.91
N HIS A 108 -6.97 -10.63 -23.70
CA HIS A 108 -7.69 -10.44 -22.45
C HIS A 108 -7.11 -11.33 -21.33
N ALA A 109 -6.66 -12.54 -21.68
CA ALA A 109 -5.91 -13.39 -20.76
C ALA A 109 -4.59 -12.72 -20.31
N ASP A 110 -3.90 -12.03 -21.22
CA ASP A 110 -2.67 -11.28 -20.93
C ASP A 110 -2.92 -10.12 -19.95
N THR A 111 -3.98 -9.33 -20.15
CA THR A 111 -4.43 -8.29 -19.21
C THR A 111 -4.73 -8.88 -17.83
N LEU A 112 -5.56 -9.91 -17.75
CA LEU A 112 -5.92 -10.54 -16.46
C LEU A 112 -4.71 -11.15 -15.75
N ALA A 113 -3.72 -11.67 -16.49
CA ALA A 113 -2.48 -12.19 -15.93
C ALA A 113 -1.63 -11.06 -15.32
N GLY A 114 -1.60 -9.87 -15.94
CA GLY A 114 -0.98 -8.69 -15.37
C GLY A 114 -1.62 -8.27 -14.05
N LEU A 115 -2.95 -8.14 -14.02
CA LEU A 115 -3.70 -7.80 -12.80
C LEU A 115 -3.51 -8.83 -11.69
N GLN A 116 -3.46 -10.12 -12.04
CA GLN A 116 -3.18 -11.18 -11.08
C GLN A 116 -1.77 -11.03 -10.49
N ALA A 117 -0.75 -10.74 -11.31
CA ALA A 117 0.61 -10.54 -10.81
C ALA A 117 0.72 -9.36 -9.83
N GLU A 118 0.02 -8.24 -10.12
CA GLU A 118 -0.10 -7.09 -9.21
C GLU A 118 -0.72 -7.48 -7.86
N LEU A 119 -1.83 -8.22 -7.90
CA LEU A 119 -2.48 -8.71 -6.68
C LEU A 119 -1.58 -9.64 -5.87
N GLU A 120 -0.87 -10.57 -6.50
CA GLU A 120 0.02 -11.50 -5.80
C GLU A 120 1.17 -10.77 -5.13
N GLY A 121 1.78 -9.77 -5.79
CA GLY A 121 2.81 -8.92 -5.20
C GLY A 121 2.31 -8.18 -3.95
N ALA A 122 1.17 -7.50 -4.10
CA ALA A 122 0.53 -6.77 -3.01
C ALA A 122 0.13 -7.68 -1.85
N PHE A 123 -0.34 -8.89 -2.14
CA PHE A 123 -0.67 -9.91 -1.15
C PHE A 123 0.56 -10.30 -0.34
N GLN A 124 1.67 -10.63 -1.00
CA GLN A 124 2.90 -11.04 -0.31
C GLN A 124 3.47 -9.92 0.57
N LEU A 125 3.51 -8.67 0.08
CA LEU A 125 3.96 -7.53 0.89
C LEU A 125 3.03 -7.26 2.08
N THR A 126 1.72 -7.36 1.89
CA THR A 126 0.74 -7.17 2.96
C THR A 126 0.86 -8.25 4.03
N PHE A 127 0.99 -9.53 3.63
CA PHE A 127 1.12 -10.60 4.62
C PHE A 127 2.48 -10.60 5.32
N GLN A 128 3.54 -10.08 4.69
CA GLN A 128 4.81 -9.84 5.37
C GLN A 128 4.68 -8.83 6.52
N ILE A 129 3.93 -7.73 6.35
CA ILE A 129 3.71 -6.79 7.46
C ILE A 129 2.70 -7.31 8.49
N VAL A 130 1.75 -8.16 8.09
CA VAL A 130 0.83 -8.83 9.03
C VAL A 130 1.59 -9.81 9.92
N GLU A 131 2.51 -10.61 9.37
CA GLU A 131 3.36 -11.52 10.14
C GLU A 131 4.21 -10.75 11.16
N LEU A 132 4.87 -9.67 10.72
CA LEU A 132 5.70 -8.83 11.59
C LEU A 132 4.86 -8.16 12.69
N LEU A 133 3.68 -7.63 12.37
CA LEU A 133 2.78 -7.06 13.38
C LEU A 133 2.34 -8.13 14.39
N GLY A 134 2.02 -9.34 13.93
CA GLY A 134 1.69 -10.45 14.82
C GLY A 134 2.83 -10.79 15.77
N LYS A 135 4.08 -10.85 15.30
CA LYS A 135 5.26 -11.04 16.16
C LYS A 135 5.45 -9.91 17.16
N GLU A 136 5.18 -8.66 16.77
CA GLU A 136 5.20 -7.49 17.68
C GLU A 136 4.21 -7.68 18.84
N GLU A 137 2.97 -8.04 18.52
CA GLU A 137 1.88 -8.24 19.50
C GLU A 137 2.14 -9.42 20.46
N HIS A 138 2.93 -10.40 20.04
CA HIS A 138 3.32 -11.56 20.87
C HIS A 138 4.66 -11.38 21.59
N GLY A 139 5.35 -10.25 21.40
CA GLY A 139 6.67 -10.02 22.00
C GLY A 139 7.78 -10.91 21.42
N GLU A 140 7.62 -11.39 20.18
CA GLU A 140 8.55 -12.27 19.47
C GLU A 140 9.38 -11.53 18.41
N LEU A 141 9.13 -10.23 18.23
CA LEU A 141 9.78 -9.42 17.20
C LEU A 141 11.23 -9.10 17.58
N SER A 142 12.18 -9.45 16.72
CA SER A 142 13.57 -9.03 16.89
C SER A 142 13.75 -7.54 16.60
N GLU A 143 14.88 -6.95 17.02
CA GLU A 143 15.19 -5.55 16.71
C GLU A 143 15.27 -5.27 15.19
N ASP A 144 15.86 -6.20 14.44
CA ASP A 144 15.94 -6.15 12.98
C ASP A 144 14.54 -6.18 12.35
N GLU A 145 13.68 -7.06 12.84
CA GLU A 145 12.28 -7.18 12.39
C GLU A 145 11.46 -5.95 12.77
N ALA A 146 11.73 -5.31 13.90
CA ALA A 146 11.10 -4.05 14.31
C ALA A 146 11.48 -2.89 13.38
N ALA A 147 12.76 -2.80 13.00
CA ALA A 147 13.23 -1.81 12.03
C ALA A 147 12.58 -2.04 10.65
N LEU A 148 12.46 -3.31 10.24
CA LEU A 148 11.81 -3.71 9.00
C LEU A 148 10.31 -3.39 9.00
N LEU A 149 9.58 -3.71 10.07
CA LEU A 149 8.14 -3.42 10.23
C LEU A 149 7.87 -1.92 10.16
N ARG A 150 8.68 -1.11 10.86
CA ARG A 150 8.58 0.35 10.87
C ARG A 150 8.76 0.95 9.48
N LEU A 151 9.66 0.39 8.66
CA LEU A 151 9.88 0.84 7.29
C LEU A 151 8.79 0.34 6.33
N LEU A 152 8.44 -0.95 6.40
CA LEU A 152 7.53 -1.56 5.42
C LEU A 152 6.08 -1.18 5.60
N THR A 153 5.59 -0.89 6.81
CA THR A 153 4.18 -0.54 7.04
C THR A 153 3.70 0.65 6.19
N PRO A 154 4.36 1.84 6.24
CA PRO A 154 3.97 2.96 5.37
C PRO A 154 4.19 2.65 3.87
N ILE A 155 5.25 1.92 3.52
CA ILE A 155 5.55 1.53 2.13
C ILE A 155 4.47 0.60 1.56
N ALA A 156 4.04 -0.40 2.31
CA ALA A 156 2.99 -1.33 1.93
C ALA A 156 1.66 -0.59 1.73
N LYS A 157 1.30 0.29 2.68
CA LYS A 157 0.10 1.11 2.57
C LYS A 157 0.11 1.98 1.30
N LEU A 158 1.19 2.72 1.05
CA LEU A 158 1.26 3.63 -0.10
C LEU A 158 1.32 2.89 -1.44
N THR A 159 1.97 1.70 -1.48
CA THR A 159 2.14 0.88 -2.69
C THR A 159 0.82 0.21 -3.06
N THR A 160 0.23 -0.54 -2.13
CA THR A 160 -1.05 -1.24 -2.34
C THR A 160 -2.22 -0.29 -2.56
N GLY A 161 -2.23 0.85 -1.86
CA GLY A 161 -3.23 1.91 -2.07
C GLY A 161 -3.16 2.52 -3.47
N ARG A 162 -2.00 2.55 -4.12
CA ARG A 162 -1.85 2.98 -5.52
C ARG A 162 -2.24 1.88 -6.50
N GLN A 163 -1.81 0.65 -6.26
CA GLN A 163 -2.11 -0.49 -7.11
C GLN A 163 -3.61 -0.76 -7.19
N VAL A 164 -4.33 -0.75 -6.06
CA VAL A 164 -5.76 -1.07 -6.05
C VAL A 164 -6.58 -0.12 -6.92
N VAL A 165 -6.21 1.16 -7.01
CA VAL A 165 -6.91 2.13 -7.86
C VAL A 165 -6.71 1.80 -9.34
N ALA A 166 -5.47 1.49 -9.74
CA ALA A 166 -5.15 1.09 -11.11
C ALA A 166 -5.83 -0.23 -11.48
N VAL A 167 -5.73 -1.24 -10.61
CA VAL A 167 -6.36 -2.55 -10.81
C VAL A 167 -7.88 -2.44 -10.87
N MET A 168 -8.51 -1.63 -10.01
CA MET A 168 -9.97 -1.44 -10.09
C MET A 168 -10.38 -0.72 -11.37
N SER A 169 -9.59 0.22 -11.88
CA SER A 169 -9.88 0.86 -13.17
C SER A 169 -9.92 -0.15 -14.32
N GLU A 170 -8.94 -1.05 -14.39
CA GLU A 170 -8.89 -2.15 -15.36
C GLU A 170 -10.04 -3.15 -15.15
N VAL A 171 -10.43 -3.40 -13.90
CA VAL A 171 -11.61 -4.22 -13.61
C VAL A 171 -12.87 -3.58 -14.17
N LEU A 172 -13.07 -2.27 -14.06
CA LEU A 172 -14.21 -1.58 -14.68
C LEU A 172 -14.18 -1.78 -16.20
N GLU A 173 -13.02 -1.57 -16.83
CA GLU A 173 -12.85 -1.70 -18.27
C GLU A 173 -13.09 -3.13 -18.78
N ALA A 174 -12.73 -4.15 -18.00
CA ALA A 174 -12.96 -5.56 -18.35
C ALA A 174 -14.45 -5.91 -18.54
N PHE A 175 -15.37 -5.13 -17.96
CA PHE A 175 -16.82 -5.28 -18.16
C PHE A 175 -17.36 -4.47 -19.35
N GLY A 176 -16.53 -3.63 -19.98
CA GLY A 176 -16.93 -2.69 -21.00
C GLY A 176 -17.97 -1.69 -20.48
N GLY A 177 -18.98 -1.36 -21.29
CA GLY A 177 -20.03 -0.42 -20.90
C GLY A 177 -20.76 -0.80 -19.59
N ALA A 178 -20.95 -2.10 -19.32
CA ALA A 178 -21.57 -2.58 -18.08
C ALA A 178 -20.76 -2.20 -16.83
N GLY A 179 -19.42 -2.13 -16.95
CA GLY A 179 -18.54 -1.73 -15.84
C GLY A 179 -18.75 -0.28 -15.40
N TYR A 180 -19.40 0.54 -16.22
CA TYR A 180 -19.69 1.95 -15.93
C TYR A 180 -21.14 2.20 -15.49
N VAL A 181 -21.98 1.17 -15.40
CA VAL A 181 -23.37 1.29 -14.95
C VAL A 181 -23.47 0.98 -13.46
N GLU A 182 -23.99 1.93 -12.68
CA GLU A 182 -23.99 1.88 -11.21
C GLU A 182 -24.80 0.70 -10.62
N ASP A 183 -25.87 0.27 -11.30
CA ASP A 183 -26.73 -0.84 -10.83
C ASP A 183 -26.06 -2.23 -10.92
N THR A 184 -24.94 -2.35 -11.63
CA THR A 184 -24.10 -3.56 -11.64
C THR A 184 -23.29 -3.73 -10.35
N GLY A 185 -23.13 -2.64 -9.58
CA GLY A 185 -22.27 -2.59 -8.40
C GLY A 185 -20.76 -2.53 -8.70
N ILE A 186 -20.32 -2.65 -9.96
CA ILE A 186 -18.90 -2.58 -10.34
C ILE A 186 -18.29 -1.19 -10.09
N PRO A 187 -18.94 -0.06 -10.46
CA PRO A 187 -18.41 1.27 -10.15
C PRO A 187 -18.18 1.52 -8.65
N THR A 188 -19.01 0.91 -7.79
CA THR A 188 -18.87 1.03 -6.33
C THR A 188 -17.53 0.47 -5.85
N LEU A 189 -17.03 -0.62 -6.44
CA LEU A 189 -15.73 -1.19 -6.06
C LEU A 189 -14.59 -0.21 -6.31
N TYR A 190 -14.61 0.50 -7.45
CA TYR A 190 -13.62 1.52 -7.77
C TYR A 190 -13.73 2.74 -6.85
N ARG A 191 -14.96 3.28 -6.67
CA ARG A 191 -15.19 4.44 -5.81
C ARG A 191 -14.74 4.18 -4.37
N ASP A 192 -15.01 2.98 -3.86
CA ASP A 192 -14.62 2.58 -2.50
C ASP A 192 -13.11 2.34 -2.40
N ALA A 193 -12.47 1.75 -3.42
CA ALA A 193 -11.01 1.55 -3.44
C ALA A 193 -10.20 2.85 -3.47
N GLN A 194 -10.73 3.92 -4.09
CA GLN A 194 -10.01 5.19 -4.25
C GLN A 194 -9.59 5.81 -2.91
N VAL A 195 -10.36 5.60 -1.84
CA VAL A 195 -10.07 6.15 -0.52
C VAL A 195 -8.75 5.61 0.07
N LEU A 196 -8.34 4.39 -0.32
CA LEU A 196 -7.20 3.68 0.26
C LEU A 196 -5.85 4.36 -0.04
N SER A 197 -5.80 5.18 -1.09
CA SER A 197 -4.64 6.03 -1.43
C SER A 197 -4.63 7.38 -0.70
N ILE A 198 -5.71 7.72 0.02
CA ILE A 198 -5.99 9.06 0.56
C ILE A 198 -5.94 9.07 2.10
N TRP A 199 -6.81 8.32 2.77
CA TRP A 199 -6.89 8.34 4.24
C TRP A 199 -5.69 7.64 4.90
N GLU A 200 -5.48 7.80 6.20
CA GLU A 200 -4.34 7.22 6.92
C GLU A 200 -2.95 7.54 6.32
N GLY A 201 -2.86 8.69 5.66
CA GLY A 201 -1.67 9.19 4.97
C GLY A 201 -1.74 9.02 3.45
N THR A 202 -1.69 10.12 2.72
CA THR A 202 -1.60 10.09 1.25
C THR A 202 -0.26 9.48 0.80
N THR A 203 -0.17 9.04 -0.45
CA THR A 203 1.10 8.48 -0.98
C THR A 203 2.29 9.41 -0.72
N ASN A 204 2.16 10.72 -1.00
CA ASN A 204 3.26 11.67 -0.78
C ASN A 204 3.60 11.83 0.71
N VAL A 205 2.59 11.93 1.58
CA VAL A 205 2.83 12.06 3.03
C VAL A 205 3.56 10.83 3.57
N LEU A 206 3.18 9.62 3.15
CA LEU A 206 3.87 8.39 3.57
C LEU A 206 5.24 8.21 2.92
N SER A 207 5.46 8.76 1.72
CA SER A 207 6.79 8.81 1.13
C SER A 207 7.74 9.73 1.91
N LEU A 208 7.25 10.88 2.40
CA LEU A 208 8.01 11.75 3.30
C LEU A 208 8.24 11.08 4.67
N ASP A 209 7.24 10.36 5.19
CA ASP A 209 7.37 9.55 6.41
C ASP A 209 8.45 8.47 6.25
N THR A 210 8.55 7.87 5.05
CA THR A 210 9.59 6.87 4.73
C THR A 210 10.98 7.52 4.80
N LEU A 211 11.19 8.71 4.22
CA LEU A 211 12.47 9.42 4.37
C LEU A 211 12.80 9.73 5.83
N ARG A 212 11.81 10.13 6.63
CA ARG A 212 12.00 10.35 8.09
C ARG A 212 12.34 9.06 8.82
N ALA A 213 11.76 7.93 8.42
CA ALA A 213 12.06 6.63 9.00
C ALA A 213 13.50 6.19 8.72
N LEU A 214 14.12 6.60 7.60
CA LEU A 214 15.53 6.33 7.29
C LEU A 214 16.50 7.08 8.18
N ALA A 215 16.13 8.28 8.65
CA ALA A 215 16.93 9.02 9.63
C ALA A 215 17.00 8.32 11.00
N ARG A 216 16.16 7.29 11.21
CA ARG A 216 16.23 6.38 12.36
C ARG A 216 16.93 5.10 11.92
N GLU A 217 17.89 4.64 12.71
CA GLU A 217 18.84 3.60 12.30
C GLU A 217 18.17 2.28 11.85
N GLY A 218 18.74 1.69 10.77
CA GLY A 218 18.62 0.26 10.43
C GLY A 218 17.64 -0.15 9.32
N GLY A 219 16.51 0.55 9.15
CA GLY A 219 15.38 -0.01 8.37
C GLY A 219 15.70 -0.40 6.92
N LEU A 220 16.48 0.42 6.20
CA LEU A 220 16.85 0.14 4.81
C LEU A 220 17.89 -0.99 4.71
N GLN A 221 18.82 -1.04 5.64
CA GLN A 221 19.80 -2.12 5.75
C GLN A 221 19.10 -3.45 6.00
N GLU A 222 18.13 -3.47 6.92
CA GLU A 222 17.34 -4.67 7.21
C GLU A 222 16.49 -5.10 6.01
N LEU A 223 15.92 -4.16 5.25
CA LEU A 223 15.22 -4.49 4.01
C LEU A 223 16.16 -5.11 2.97
N LEU A 224 17.36 -4.58 2.79
CA LEU A 224 18.35 -5.14 1.86
C LEU A 224 18.81 -6.55 2.30
N ALA A 225 19.01 -6.75 3.60
CA ALA A 225 19.37 -8.04 4.16
C ALA A 225 18.22 -9.07 4.01
N ALA A 226 16.99 -8.66 4.29
CA ALA A 226 15.80 -9.49 4.09
C ALA A 226 15.60 -9.85 2.61
N ALA A 227 15.76 -8.89 1.70
CA ALA A 227 15.66 -9.12 0.27
C ALA A 227 16.69 -10.15 -0.23
N LYS A 228 17.92 -10.13 0.30
CA LYS A 228 18.93 -11.15 -0.01
C LYS A 228 18.44 -12.55 0.37
N LYS A 229 17.82 -12.71 1.56
CA LYS A 229 17.25 -13.98 2.02
C LYS A 229 16.04 -14.40 1.18
N TRP A 230 15.13 -13.48 0.88
CA TRP A 230 13.91 -13.76 0.08
C TRP A 230 14.22 -14.17 -1.36
N THR A 231 15.37 -13.77 -1.89
CA THR A 231 15.77 -14.00 -3.29
C THR A 231 16.85 -15.07 -3.44
N ASP A 232 17.14 -15.81 -2.37
CA ASP A 232 18.02 -16.98 -2.41
C ASP A 232 17.23 -18.22 -2.86
N VAL A 233 17.14 -18.42 -4.17
CA VAL A 233 16.26 -19.40 -4.80
C VAL A 233 17.00 -20.23 -5.85
N LYS A 234 16.47 -21.43 -6.15
CA LYS A 234 17.16 -22.38 -7.04
C LYS A 234 16.79 -22.22 -8.52
N ASP A 235 15.56 -21.80 -8.82
CA ASP A 235 15.11 -21.60 -10.21
C ASP A 235 15.87 -20.41 -10.85
N PRO A 236 16.56 -20.61 -11.99
CA PRO A 236 17.38 -19.56 -12.60
C PRO A 236 16.60 -18.30 -13.01
N ALA A 237 15.35 -18.46 -13.48
CA ALA A 237 14.54 -17.31 -13.89
C ALA A 237 14.04 -16.53 -12.67
N LEU A 238 13.70 -17.22 -11.58
CA LEU A 238 13.38 -16.58 -10.30
C LEU A 238 14.61 -15.89 -9.70
N ALA A 239 15.81 -16.46 -9.85
CA ALA A 239 17.05 -15.83 -9.41
C ALA A 239 17.32 -14.52 -10.17
N GLU A 240 17.09 -14.47 -11.49
CA GLU A 240 17.18 -13.23 -12.28
C GLU A 240 16.16 -12.19 -11.80
N ALA A 241 14.91 -12.60 -11.60
CA ALA A 241 13.86 -11.73 -11.06
C ALA A 241 14.23 -11.20 -9.66
N GLY A 242 14.79 -12.05 -8.80
CA GLY A 242 15.32 -11.66 -7.50
C GLY A 242 16.47 -10.66 -7.60
N GLN A 243 17.36 -10.82 -8.58
CA GLN A 243 18.43 -9.87 -8.84
C GLN A 243 17.88 -8.49 -9.27
N ARG A 244 16.82 -8.45 -10.07
CA ARG A 244 16.13 -7.18 -10.43
C ARG A 244 15.58 -6.47 -9.19
N ALA A 245 14.93 -7.20 -8.28
CA ALA A 245 14.47 -6.64 -7.01
C ALA A 245 15.63 -6.05 -6.19
N ARG A 246 16.71 -6.82 -6.00
CA ARG A 246 17.90 -6.36 -5.25
C ARG A 246 18.56 -5.15 -5.90
N HIS A 247 18.67 -5.13 -7.23
CA HIS A 247 19.21 -3.99 -7.97
C HIS A 247 18.37 -2.73 -7.77
N ALA A 248 17.04 -2.81 -7.85
CA ALA A 248 16.15 -1.67 -7.63
C ALA A 248 16.28 -1.11 -6.21
N MET A 249 16.34 -1.97 -5.18
CA MET A 249 16.58 -1.52 -3.80
C MET A 249 17.96 -0.88 -3.61
N ALA A 250 19.00 -1.45 -4.23
CA ALA A 250 20.35 -0.89 -4.18
C ALA A 250 20.44 0.46 -4.92
N ALA A 251 19.75 0.61 -6.05
CA ALA A 251 19.63 1.87 -6.77
C ALA A 251 18.92 2.94 -5.92
N ALA A 252 17.80 2.58 -5.28
CA ALA A 252 17.09 3.45 -4.35
C ALA A 252 17.98 3.88 -3.15
N ALA A 253 18.75 2.94 -2.58
CA ALA A 253 19.67 3.23 -1.48
C ALA A 253 20.79 4.21 -1.88
N LYS A 254 21.39 4.00 -3.07
CA LYS A 254 22.39 4.94 -3.60
C LYS A 254 21.78 6.30 -3.91
N TRP A 255 20.57 6.32 -4.47
CA TRP A 255 19.87 7.54 -4.82
C TRP A 255 19.57 8.38 -3.57
N VAL A 256 19.05 7.78 -2.49
CA VAL A 256 18.68 8.55 -1.29
C VAL A 256 19.91 9.09 -0.56
N ASP A 257 21.03 8.36 -0.54
CA ASP A 257 22.31 8.86 -0.01
C ASP A 257 22.82 10.07 -0.82
N ALA A 258 22.81 9.97 -2.15
CA ALA A 258 23.21 11.07 -3.02
C ALA A 258 22.28 12.30 -2.90
N ALA A 259 20.96 12.09 -2.86
CA ALA A 259 19.98 13.16 -2.73
C ALA A 259 20.09 13.87 -1.38
N SER A 260 20.26 13.10 -0.28
CA SER A 260 20.43 13.67 1.06
C SER A 260 21.69 14.53 1.19
N LYS A 261 22.74 14.24 0.42
CA LYS A 261 23.97 15.05 0.34
C LYS A 261 23.78 16.35 -0.43
N GLN A 262 22.82 16.41 -1.37
CA GLN A 262 22.52 17.62 -2.14
C GLN A 262 21.58 18.57 -1.38
N GLY A 263 20.68 18.04 -0.55
CA GLY A 263 19.78 18.84 0.27
C GLY A 263 18.54 18.05 0.70
N SER A 264 17.85 18.52 1.73
CA SER A 264 16.57 17.95 2.14
C SER A 264 15.53 18.05 1.03
N ASP A 265 15.50 19.18 0.31
CA ASP A 265 14.55 19.45 -0.76
C ASP A 265 14.70 18.46 -1.93
N GLU A 266 15.93 18.11 -2.29
CA GLU A 266 16.24 17.15 -3.35
C GLU A 266 15.78 15.74 -2.97
N ALA A 267 15.99 15.33 -1.71
CA ALA A 267 15.46 14.06 -1.21
C ALA A 267 13.92 14.06 -1.21
N GLU A 268 13.28 15.14 -0.75
CA GLU A 268 11.82 15.25 -0.74
C GLU A 268 11.21 15.21 -2.16
N ALA A 269 11.85 15.86 -3.15
CA ALA A 269 11.38 15.90 -4.53
C ALA A 269 11.31 14.52 -5.20
N GLY A 270 12.16 13.57 -4.77
CA GLY A 270 12.15 12.18 -5.24
C GLY A 270 11.53 11.17 -4.28
N ALA A 271 11.07 11.58 -3.10
CA ALA A 271 10.58 10.70 -2.03
C ALA A 271 9.55 9.69 -2.53
N ARG A 272 8.62 10.14 -3.38
CA ARG A 272 7.56 9.29 -3.93
C ARG A 272 8.12 8.16 -4.79
N ARG A 273 9.03 8.48 -5.71
CA ARG A 273 9.69 7.52 -6.60
C ARG A 273 10.50 6.52 -5.78
N PHE A 274 11.26 7.02 -4.82
CA PHE A 274 12.04 6.21 -3.88
C PHE A 274 11.17 5.20 -3.11
N ALA A 275 10.11 5.66 -2.44
CA ALA A 275 9.28 4.78 -1.63
C ALA A 275 8.53 3.73 -2.47
N LEU A 276 8.08 4.10 -3.68
CA LEU A 276 7.47 3.16 -4.61
C LEU A 276 8.48 2.13 -5.15
N THR A 277 9.73 2.53 -5.45
CA THR A 277 10.78 1.57 -5.81
C THR A 277 11.00 0.53 -4.71
N LEU A 278 11.09 0.95 -3.45
CA LEU A 278 11.24 0.02 -2.32
C LEU A 278 10.04 -0.94 -2.21
N GLY A 279 8.81 -0.42 -2.32
CA GLY A 279 7.60 -1.23 -2.26
C GLY A 279 7.55 -2.28 -3.38
N ARG A 280 7.72 -1.86 -4.64
CA ARG A 280 7.72 -2.74 -5.81
C ARG A 280 8.83 -3.79 -5.74
N ALA A 281 10.02 -3.40 -5.31
CA ALA A 281 11.12 -4.33 -5.18
C ALA A 281 10.87 -5.36 -4.06
N ALA A 282 10.26 -4.95 -2.94
CA ALA A 282 9.88 -5.87 -1.86
C ALA A 282 8.81 -6.86 -2.33
N GLU A 283 7.79 -6.41 -3.07
CA GLU A 283 6.79 -7.28 -3.69
C GLU A 283 7.45 -8.34 -4.58
N LEU A 284 8.37 -7.94 -5.47
CA LEU A 284 9.06 -8.87 -6.35
C LEU A 284 9.94 -9.88 -5.58
N ALA A 285 10.70 -9.42 -4.58
CA ALA A 285 11.53 -10.29 -3.76
C ALA A 285 10.69 -11.33 -2.99
N LEU A 286 9.57 -10.92 -2.43
CA LEU A 286 8.65 -11.82 -1.71
C LEU A 286 7.92 -12.78 -2.66
N LEU A 287 7.56 -12.33 -3.87
CA LEU A 287 7.01 -13.20 -4.92
C LEU A 287 8.01 -14.29 -5.33
N VAL A 288 9.29 -13.94 -5.47
CA VAL A 288 10.37 -14.88 -5.76
C VAL A 288 10.48 -15.94 -4.65
N ARG A 289 10.49 -15.52 -3.37
CA ARG A 289 10.47 -16.43 -2.21
C ARG A 289 9.28 -17.40 -2.29
N HIS A 290 8.08 -16.86 -2.47
CA HIS A 290 6.85 -17.65 -2.51
C HIS A 290 6.85 -18.62 -3.70
N ALA A 291 7.34 -18.20 -4.87
CA ALA A 291 7.40 -19.04 -6.05
C ALA A 291 8.35 -20.23 -5.89
N ASP A 292 9.50 -20.05 -5.23
CA ASP A 292 10.44 -21.16 -4.97
C ASP A 292 9.79 -22.24 -4.07
N VAL A 293 9.08 -21.82 -3.01
CA VAL A 293 8.31 -22.72 -2.14
C VAL A 293 7.18 -23.41 -2.90
N ALA A 294 6.41 -22.68 -3.71
CA ALA A 294 5.30 -23.23 -4.48
C ALA A 294 5.76 -24.21 -5.58
N LEU A 295 6.95 -24.02 -6.15
CA LEU A 295 7.51 -24.97 -7.11
C LEU A 295 7.83 -26.31 -6.46
N ALA A 296 8.24 -26.32 -5.19
CA ALA A 296 8.46 -27.56 -4.45
C ALA A 296 7.18 -28.40 -4.28
N SER A 297 6.00 -27.76 -4.30
CA SER A 297 4.68 -28.42 -4.28
C SER A 297 4.05 -28.59 -5.67
N GLY A 298 4.77 -28.23 -6.75
CA GLY A 298 4.32 -28.38 -8.14
C GLY A 298 3.42 -27.25 -8.68
N ASP A 299 3.14 -26.20 -7.90
CA ASP A 299 2.32 -25.07 -8.35
C ASP A 299 3.15 -24.03 -9.12
N ARG A 300 3.03 -24.06 -10.45
CA ARG A 300 3.72 -23.13 -11.35
C ARG A 300 3.09 -21.73 -11.41
N ARG A 301 1.92 -21.50 -10.82
CA ARG A 301 1.21 -20.20 -10.90
C ARG A 301 1.99 -19.09 -10.20
N ALA A 302 2.56 -19.38 -9.02
CA ALA A 302 3.38 -18.43 -8.29
C ALA A 302 4.63 -18.01 -9.10
N ARG A 303 5.29 -18.97 -9.76
CA ARG A 303 6.40 -18.69 -10.68
C ARG A 303 5.96 -17.79 -11.84
N ALA A 304 4.83 -18.09 -12.47
CA ALA A 304 4.30 -17.26 -13.56
C ALA A 304 3.99 -15.83 -13.11
N ALA A 305 3.40 -15.66 -11.92
CA ALA A 305 3.13 -14.35 -11.34
C ALA A 305 4.43 -13.57 -11.07
N ALA A 306 5.43 -14.20 -10.44
CA ALA A 306 6.72 -13.56 -10.15
C ALA A 306 7.44 -13.09 -11.43
N LEU A 307 7.52 -13.94 -12.44
CA LEU A 307 8.20 -13.59 -13.71
C LEU A 307 7.45 -12.51 -14.48
N ARG A 308 6.11 -12.52 -14.44
CA ARG A 308 5.29 -11.49 -15.06
C ARG A 308 5.42 -10.15 -14.34
N PHE A 309 5.37 -10.17 -13.00
CA PHE A 309 5.59 -8.99 -12.17
C PHE A 309 6.98 -8.37 -12.42
N ALA A 310 8.01 -9.20 -12.62
CA ALA A 310 9.37 -8.75 -12.92
C ALA A 310 9.51 -7.95 -14.24
N GLN A 311 8.51 -8.00 -15.13
CA GLN A 311 8.48 -7.21 -16.36
C GLN A 311 7.82 -5.83 -16.18
N THR A 312 7.29 -5.53 -14.99
CA THR A 312 6.70 -4.22 -14.68
C THR A 312 7.77 -3.22 -14.23
N PRO A 313 7.47 -1.90 -14.19
CA PRO A 313 8.37 -0.90 -13.63
C PRO A 313 8.62 -1.09 -12.12
N ILE A 314 9.68 -1.83 -11.78
CA ILE A 314 10.13 -2.02 -10.39
C ILE A 314 10.96 -0.84 -9.90
N ASP A 315 11.94 -0.42 -10.70
CA ASP A 315 12.76 0.75 -10.41
C ASP A 315 12.11 2.01 -10.99
N GLN A 316 11.72 2.92 -10.11
CA GLN A 316 11.14 4.21 -10.45
C GLN A 316 12.05 5.38 -10.03
N VAL A 317 13.22 5.14 -9.40
CA VAL A 317 14.08 6.24 -9.00
C VAL A 317 14.72 6.89 -10.22
N ALA A 318 14.61 8.21 -10.29
CA ALA A 318 15.16 9.01 -11.37
C ALA A 318 15.45 10.42 -10.84
N TRP A 319 16.55 11.00 -11.35
CA TRP A 319 16.85 12.41 -11.18
C TRP A 319 15.92 13.22 -12.08
N MET A 320 15.24 14.18 -11.47
CA MET A 320 14.36 15.12 -12.16
C MET A 320 14.75 16.52 -11.71
N ASP A 321 14.71 17.47 -12.64
CA ASP A 321 14.98 18.87 -12.34
C ASP A 321 13.86 19.43 -11.45
N ARG A 322 14.26 19.97 -10.29
CA ARG A 322 13.35 20.51 -9.28
C ARG A 322 12.81 21.89 -9.70
N GLU A 323 13.60 22.68 -10.41
CA GLU A 323 13.20 23.99 -10.90
C GLU A 323 12.13 23.83 -11.98
N ASP A 324 12.31 22.89 -12.92
CA ASP A 324 11.29 22.55 -13.92
C ASP A 324 9.99 22.09 -13.27
N ALA A 325 10.07 21.23 -12.26
CA ALA A 325 8.90 20.77 -11.52
C ALA A 325 8.17 21.93 -10.82
N ALA A 326 8.92 22.88 -10.23
CA ALA A 326 8.35 24.06 -9.59
C ALA A 326 7.71 25.03 -10.59
N LEU A 327 8.32 25.20 -11.78
CA LEU A 327 7.76 25.98 -12.87
C LEU A 327 6.43 25.40 -13.34
N LEU A 328 6.36 24.09 -13.59
CA LEU A 328 5.13 23.42 -14.03
C LEU A 328 4.03 23.41 -12.96
N ALA A 329 4.39 23.38 -11.68
CA ALA A 329 3.42 23.39 -10.59
C ALA A 329 2.85 24.78 -10.28
N ARG A 330 3.55 25.85 -10.65
CA ARG A 330 3.17 27.25 -10.40
C ARG A 330 2.67 27.98 -11.64
N GLY A 331 2.78 27.36 -12.82
CA GLY A 331 2.35 27.88 -14.11
C GLY A 331 0.87 28.22 -14.18
#